data_AF-A0A2W5NAG8-F1
#
_entry.id   AF-A0A2W5NAG8-F1
#
_cell.length_a   1.000
_cell.length_b   1.000
_cell.length_c   1.000
_cell.angle_alpha   90.00
_cell.angle_beta   90.00
_cell.angle_gamma   90.00
#
_symmetry.space_group_name_H-M   'P 1'
#
loop_
_entity.id
_entity.type
_entity.pdbx_description
1 polymer ?
#
loop_
_entity_poly.entity_id
_entity_poly.type
_entity_poly.pdbx_seq_one_letter_code
_entity_poly.pdbx_strand_id
1 'polypeptide(L)' 'MFLDATRKAYVDGQILPIAELVKVLTPEQLAYVNATALDSVDTSRSTYVWLPLSFDGDRPYIEWKDEWSISDYE' A
#
# COMPACT_ATOMS: atom_id res chain seq x y z
N MET A 1 -21.42 -5.88 -2.76
CA MET A 1 -19.96 -5.99 -2.53
C MET A 1 -19.51 -7.27 -3.20
N PHE A 2 -19.12 -7.18 -4.48
CA PHE A 2 -18.67 -8.35 -5.24
C PHE A 2 -17.14 -8.33 -5.23
N LEU A 3 -16.53 -9.38 -4.71
CA LEU A 3 -15.09 -9.58 -4.80
C LEU A 3 -14.77 -9.79 -6.28
N ASP A 4 -14.00 -8.86 -6.86
CA ASP A 4 -13.55 -8.93 -8.24
C ASP A 4 -12.69 -10.20 -8.42
N ALA A 5 -13.09 -11.05 -9.37
CA ALA A 5 -12.44 -12.33 -9.68
C ALA A 5 -11.00 -12.17 -10.20
N THR A 6 -10.57 -10.94 -10.51
CA THR A 6 -9.17 -10.65 -10.89
C THR A 6 -8.22 -10.52 -9.69
N ARG A 7 -8.73 -10.42 -8.46
CA ARG A 7 -7.88 -10.29 -7.27
C ARG A 7 -7.24 -11.62 -6.90
N LYS A 8 -5.93 -11.58 -6.64
CA LYS A 8 -5.13 -12.74 -6.26
C LYS A 8 -4.55 -12.53 -4.86
N ALA A 9 -4.58 -13.57 -4.03
CA ALA A 9 -3.93 -13.64 -2.74
C ALA A 9 -2.67 -14.49 -2.82
N TYR A 10 -1.64 -14.13 -2.06
CA TYR A 10 -0.44 -14.94 -1.88
C TYR A 10 -0.56 -15.73 -0.58
N VAL A 11 -0.60 -17.05 -0.66
CA VAL A 11 -0.74 -17.95 0.49
C VAL A 11 0.26 -19.09 0.32
N ASP A 12 1.13 -19.31 1.30
CA ASP A 12 2.12 -20.40 1.32
C ASP A 12 2.97 -20.50 0.03
N GLY A 13 3.35 -19.34 -0.53
CA GLY A 13 4.14 -19.25 -1.76
C GLY A 13 3.35 -19.51 -3.04
N GLN A 14 2.02 -19.65 -2.96
CA GLN A 14 1.14 -19.82 -4.11
C GLN A 14 0.26 -18.58 -4.32
N ILE A 15 0.00 -18.27 -5.59
CA ILE A 15 -0.93 -17.22 -5.99
C ILE A 15 -2.29 -17.85 -6.25
N LEU A 16 -3.27 -17.58 -5.39
CA LEU A 16 -4.63 -18.09 -5.51
C LEU A 16 -5.61 -16.97 -5.82
N PRO A 17 -6.65 -17.19 -6.66
CA PRO A 17 -7.75 -16.24 -6.77
C PRO A 17 -8.44 -16.06 -5.41
N ILE A 18 -8.78 -14.82 -5.04
CA ILE A 18 -9.49 -14.55 -3.78
C ILE A 18 -10.80 -15.34 -3.69
N ALA A 19 -11.47 -15.57 -4.83
CA ALA A 19 -12.70 -16.37 -4.89
C ALA A 19 -12.52 -17.82 -4.40
N GLU A 20 -11.34 -18.43 -4.55
CA GLU A 20 -11.06 -19.78 -4.04
C GLU A 20 -10.73 -19.76 -2.55
N LEU A 21 -10.02 -18.71 -2.08
CA LEU A 21 -9.74 -18.52 -0.66
C LEU A 21 -11.04 -18.38 0.14
N VAL A 22 -11.98 -17.57 -0.35
CA VAL A 22 -13.26 -17.29 0.33
C VAL A 22 -14.10 -18.55 0.55
N LYS A 23 -13.96 -19.58 -0.31
CA LYS A 23 -14.69 -20.84 -0.16
C LYS A 23 -14.22 -21.69 1.00
N VAL A 24 -12.99 -21.48 1.48
CA VAL A 24 -12.37 -22.30 2.54
C VAL A 24 -12.25 -21.57 3.88
N LEU A 25 -12.62 -20.29 3.95
CA LEU A 25 -12.60 -19.51 5.18
C LEU A 25 -13.80 -19.84 6.08
N THR A 26 -13.55 -19.86 7.38
CA THR A 26 -14.62 -19.86 8.39
C THR A 26 -15.33 -18.50 8.43
N PRO A 27 -16.57 -18.43 8.97
CA PRO A 27 -17.30 -17.16 9.11
C PRO A 27 -16.53 -16.09 9.91
N GLU A 28 -15.78 -16.50 10.93
CA GLU A 28 -14.95 -15.60 11.74
C GLU A 28 -13.78 -15.03 10.94
N GLN A 29 -13.07 -15.88 10.20
CA GLN A 29 -11.98 -15.45 9.32
C GLN A 29 -12.49 -14.54 8.20
N LEU A 30 -13.68 -14.81 7.66
CA LEU A 30 -14.32 -13.95 6.66
C LEU A 30 -14.66 -12.57 7.24
N ALA A 31 -15.14 -12.50 8.48
CA ALA A 31 -15.40 -11.24 9.17
C ALA A 31 -14.11 -10.44 9.41
N TYR A 32 -13.02 -11.11 9.80
CA TYR A 32 -11.72 -10.50 9.97
C TYR A 32 -11.18 -9.89 8.68
N VAL A 33 -11.19 -10.65 7.56
CA VAL A 33 -10.74 -10.18 6.25
C VAL A 33 -11.52 -8.95 5.76
N ASN A 34 -12.83 -8.89 6.02
CA ASN A 34 -13.65 -7.73 5.67
C ASN A 34 -13.36 -6.51 6.56
N ALA A 35 -13.02 -6.72 7.83
CA ALA A 35 -12.74 -5.65 8.79
C ALA A 35 -11.34 -5.05 8.61
N THR A 36 -10.36 -5.83 8.12
CA THR A 36 -8.98 -5.39 7.84
C THR A 36 -8.82 -4.69 6.49
N ALA A 37 -9.89 -4.15 5.90
CA ALA A 37 -9.92 -3.60 4.55
C ALA A 37 -9.15 -2.27 4.37
N LEU A 38 -7.86 -2.25 4.73
CA LEU A 38 -6.83 -1.56 3.94
C LEU A 38 -6.88 -2.05 2.46
N ASP A 39 -7.39 -3.27 2.21
CA ASP A 39 -7.69 -3.87 0.89
C ASP A 39 -8.81 -3.18 0.07
N SER A 40 -9.51 -2.21 0.65
CA SER A 40 -10.47 -1.34 -0.06
C SER A 40 -9.85 -0.01 -0.49
N VAL A 41 -8.64 0.30 -0.02
CA VAL A 41 -7.92 1.52 -0.39
C VAL A 41 -7.22 1.25 -1.72
N ASP A 42 -7.75 1.84 -2.79
CA ASP A 42 -7.10 1.83 -4.09
C ASP A 42 -5.89 2.77 -4.08
N THR A 43 -4.71 2.22 -3.78
CA THR A 43 -3.44 2.95 -3.85
C THR A 43 -2.83 2.95 -5.25
N SER A 44 -3.50 2.39 -6.28
CA SER A 44 -2.96 2.41 -7.65
C SER A 44 -2.79 3.83 -8.20
N ARG A 45 -3.52 4.79 -7.62
CA ARG A 45 -3.46 6.22 -7.95
C ARG A 45 -2.60 7.03 -6.98
N SER A 46 -1.91 6.41 -6.03
CA SER A 46 -1.01 7.15 -5.14
C SER A 46 0.15 7.75 -5.93
N THR A 47 0.47 9.01 -5.65
CA THR A 47 1.63 9.70 -6.22
C THR A 47 2.84 9.61 -5.30
N TYR A 48 4.01 9.88 -5.87
CA TYR A 48 5.26 10.01 -5.13
C TYR A 48 5.56 11.50 -4.89
N VAL A 49 6.03 11.82 -3.69
CA VAL A 49 6.48 13.17 -3.31
C VAL A 49 7.95 13.07 -2.93
N TRP A 50 8.81 13.71 -3.71
CA TRP A 50 10.26 13.73 -3.49
C TRP A 50 10.64 15.14 -3.09
N LEU A 51 11.19 15.29 -1.88
CA LEU A 51 11.54 16.57 -1.29
C LEU A 51 12.95 16.52 -0.71
N PRO A 52 13.69 17.64 -0.75
CA PRO A 52 14.99 17.75 -0.12
C PRO A 52 14.92 17.49 1.39
N LEU A 53 15.92 16.75 1.88
CA LEU A 53 16.10 16.47 3.30
C LEU A 53 17.37 17.18 3.77
N SER A 54 17.24 18.07 4.74
CA SER A 54 18.36 18.71 5.43
C SER A 54 18.47 18.18 6.86
N PHE A 55 19.64 18.33 7.46
CA PHE A 55 19.92 17.85 8.83
C PHE A 55 20.47 18.99 9.68
N ASP A 56 19.89 19.19 10.86
CA ASP A 56 20.48 19.99 11.95
C ASP A 56 20.94 19.02 13.05
N GLY A 57 22.23 18.70 13.03
CA GLY A 57 22.77 17.56 13.77
C GLY A 57 22.08 16.26 13.38
N ASP A 58 21.46 15.59 14.36
CA ASP A 58 20.73 14.33 14.15
C ASP A 58 19.24 14.53 13.80
N ARG A 59 18.78 15.78 13.63
CA ARG A 59 17.37 16.07 13.34
C ARG A 59 17.15 16.31 11.84
N PRO A 60 16.34 15.49 11.17
CA PRO A 60 15.97 15.71 9.77
C PRO A 60 14.87 16.77 9.61
N TYR A 61 15.00 17.60 8.58
CA TYR A 61 14.01 18.59 8.16
C TYR A 61 13.67 18.39 6.68
N ILE A 62 12.39 18.21 6.39
CA ILE A 62 11.88 18.13 5.02
C ILE A 62 11.51 19.55 4.57
N GLU A 63 12.11 20.02 3.48
CA GLU A 63 11.78 21.31 2.89
C GLU A 63 10.70 21.11 1.81
N TRP A 64 9.52 21.69 2.00
CA TRP A 64 8.46 21.61 0.98
C TRP A 64 8.78 22.55 -0.18
N LYS A 65 8.89 21.98 -1.39
CA LYS A 65 9.13 22.72 -2.63
C LYS A 65 8.24 22.18 -3.74
N ASP A 66 7.72 23.08 -4.56
CA ASP A 66 6.92 22.70 -5.73
C ASP A 66 7.83 22.15 -6.85
N GLU A 67 9.04 22.71 -7.00
CA GLU A 67 10.06 22.27 -7.96
C GLU A 67 11.47 22.40 -7.35
N TRP A 68 12.36 21.45 -7.66
CA TRP A 68 13.76 21.47 -7.25
C TRP A 68 14.60 20.54 -8.13
N SER A 69 15.93 20.73 -8.11
CA SER A 69 16.90 19.91 -8.84
C SER A 69 17.93 19.30 -7.89
N ILE A 70 18.49 18.14 -8.25
CA ILE A 70 19.63 17.55 -7.52
C ILE A 70 20.85 18.48 -7.57
N SER A 71 21.05 19.19 -8.67
CA SER A 71 22.17 20.14 -8.83
C SER A 71 22.14 21.33 -7.87
N ASP A 72 20.99 21.60 -7.23
CA ASP A 72 20.89 22.66 -6.21
C ASP A 72 21.59 22.27 -4.89
N TYR A 73 22.02 21.00 -4.77
CA TYR A 73 22.60 20.38 -3.58
C TYR A 73 23.95 19.69 -3.84
N GLU A 74 24.55 19.85 -5.02
CA GLU A 74 25.95 19.48 -5.33
C GLU A 74 26.91 20.65 -5.04
#